data_AF-A0A8U0SJB0-F1
#
_entry.id   AF-A0A8U0SJB0-F1
#
_cell.length_a   1.000
_cell.length_b   1.000
_cell.length_c   1.000
_cell.angle_alpha   90.00
_cell.angle_beta   90.00
_cell.angle_gamma   90.00
#
_symmetry.space_group_name_H-M   'P 1'
#
loop_
_entity.id
_entity.type
_entity.pdbx_description
1 polymer ?
#
loop_
_entity_poly.entity_id
_entity_poly.type
_entity_poly.pdbx_seq_one_letter_code
_entity_poly.pdbx_strand_id
1 'polypeptide(L)'
;MGESDHTSPIAGRVRGRQKPEQGETSRLLPLRQGGEPGSLQYWPFSASDLYNWKSHNPSFSQDPVALTALIESILVTHQPTWDDCQQLLQALLTTEERQKVFLEARKNVPGDDGRPTQLPNVIDEAFPLTRPDWDFNTPAGRTHLRLYRQLLIAGLHNAGRRPTNLAQVRQVTQGKEESPTAFLERLKEAYRRYTPFDPDSDEQRGNVSMTFIWQSAPDIRNKLQRLENLQDFSLQDLLKEAEKIFNKRNSGRKRGTT
;
A
#
# COMPACT_ATOMS: atom_id res chain seq x y z
N MET A 1 24.73 12.81 -78.95
CA MET A 1 23.29 12.50 -79.04
C MET A 1 23.06 11.17 -78.33
N GLY A 2 22.19 11.14 -77.32
CA GLY A 2 21.70 9.91 -76.70
C GLY A 2 21.81 9.88 -75.17
N GLU A 3 20.80 10.40 -74.48
CA GLU A 3 20.37 9.89 -73.16
C GLU A 3 19.71 8.51 -73.34
N SER A 4 19.83 7.61 -72.37
CA SER A 4 18.70 6.79 -71.93
C SER A 4 18.98 6.07 -70.60
N ASP A 5 17.88 5.94 -69.88
CA ASP A 5 17.67 5.49 -68.51
C ASP A 5 17.96 4.01 -68.20
N HIS A 6 18.24 3.83 -66.91
CA HIS A 6 17.87 2.74 -66.00
C HIS A 6 17.47 1.35 -66.53
N THR A 7 18.18 0.35 -65.99
CA THR A 7 17.63 -1.00 -65.75
C THR A 7 18.09 -1.50 -64.38
N SER A 8 17.14 -1.91 -63.53
CA SER A 8 17.35 -2.61 -62.24
C SER A 8 17.65 -4.10 -62.50
N PRO A 9 18.38 -4.83 -61.64
CA PRO A 9 17.63 -5.74 -60.75
C PRO A 9 18.25 -6.07 -59.38
N ILE A 10 17.38 -6.59 -58.53
CA ILE A 10 17.58 -7.17 -57.20
C ILE A 10 18.35 -8.50 -57.25
N ALA A 11 19.36 -8.65 -56.37
CA ALA A 11 19.83 -9.90 -55.73
C ALA A 11 20.68 -9.46 -54.51
N GLY A 12 20.69 -10.03 -53.32
CA GLY A 12 20.33 -11.36 -52.85
C GLY A 12 21.27 -11.71 -51.69
N ARG A 13 20.95 -11.22 -50.48
CA ARG A 13 21.13 -11.88 -49.16
C ARG A 13 22.53 -12.43 -48.77
N VAL A 14 23.19 -11.83 -47.76
CA VAL A 14 23.84 -12.61 -46.68
C VAL A 14 23.72 -11.90 -45.32
N ARG A 15 23.23 -12.72 -44.39
CA ARG A 15 22.93 -12.53 -42.97
C ARG A 15 24.21 -12.30 -42.15
N GLY A 16 24.37 -11.10 -41.59
CA GLY A 16 25.23 -10.84 -40.43
C GLY A 16 24.40 -10.91 -39.15
N ARG A 17 24.59 -11.95 -38.34
CA ARG A 17 24.02 -12.05 -36.99
C ARG A 17 24.62 -10.94 -36.11
N GLN A 18 23.88 -9.87 -35.85
CA GLN A 18 24.12 -9.06 -34.66
C GLN A 18 23.57 -9.82 -33.45
N LYS A 19 24.48 -10.17 -32.54
CA LYS A 19 24.12 -10.54 -31.16
C LYS A 19 23.36 -9.34 -30.55
N PRO A 20 22.25 -9.55 -29.82
CA PRO A 20 21.72 -8.48 -28.99
C PRO A 20 22.76 -8.17 -27.92
N GLU A 21 23.23 -6.93 -27.90
CA GLU A 21 24.04 -6.41 -26.80
C GLU A 21 23.24 -6.58 -25.51
N GLN A 22 23.83 -7.31 -24.57
CA GLN A 22 23.38 -7.36 -23.19
C GLN A 22 23.62 -5.97 -22.57
N GLY A 23 22.65 -5.07 -22.74
CA GLY A 23 22.76 -3.69 -22.24
C GLY A 23 21.45 -3.01 -21.86
N GLU A 24 20.31 -3.72 -21.90
CA GLU A 24 19.00 -3.10 -21.64
C GLU A 24 18.50 -3.24 -20.20
N THR A 25 19.13 -4.08 -19.38
CA THR A 25 18.67 -4.36 -17.99
C THR A 25 19.24 -3.41 -16.94
N SER A 26 20.19 -2.52 -17.28
CA SER A 26 20.76 -1.53 -16.34
C SER A 26 20.24 -0.10 -16.56
N ARG A 27 18.97 0.06 -16.95
CA ARG A 27 18.33 1.39 -17.11
C ARG A 27 17.63 1.92 -15.85
N LEU A 28 17.77 1.25 -14.72
CA LEU A 28 16.81 1.31 -13.60
C LEU A 28 17.09 2.33 -12.49
N LEU A 29 18.06 3.24 -12.59
CA LEU A 29 18.42 4.13 -11.47
C LEU A 29 18.50 5.61 -11.88
N PRO A 30 17.74 6.50 -11.21
CA PRO A 30 17.87 7.93 -11.36
C PRO A 30 19.19 8.56 -10.94
N LEU A 31 19.81 8.07 -9.87
CA LEU A 31 21.17 8.47 -9.50
C LEU A 31 22.10 7.25 -9.61
N ARG A 32 23.18 7.37 -10.40
CA ARG A 32 24.17 6.31 -10.65
C ARG A 32 25.56 6.77 -10.27
N GLN A 33 26.43 5.86 -9.86
CA GLN A 33 27.86 6.17 -9.77
C GLN A 33 28.39 6.44 -11.18
N GLY A 34 28.98 7.62 -11.39
CA GLY A 34 29.57 8.03 -12.65
C GLY A 34 30.93 7.39 -12.89
N GLY A 35 31.55 7.73 -14.02
CA GLY A 35 32.87 7.21 -14.41
C GLY A 35 34.01 7.63 -13.49
N GLU A 36 33.84 8.71 -12.71
CA GLU A 36 34.83 9.14 -11.71
C GLU A 36 34.41 8.78 -10.28
N PRO A 37 35.37 8.37 -9.42
CA PRO A 37 35.09 8.06 -8.01
C PRO A 37 34.40 9.22 -7.29
N GLY A 38 33.17 9.00 -6.84
CA GLY A 38 32.38 9.99 -6.10
C GLY A 38 31.47 10.88 -6.96
N SER A 39 31.54 10.79 -8.29
CA SER A 39 30.59 11.46 -9.19
C SER A 39 29.27 10.70 -9.26
N LEU A 40 28.13 11.41 -9.25
CA LEU A 40 26.80 10.83 -9.50
C LEU A 40 26.26 11.34 -10.83
N GLN A 41 25.75 10.43 -11.68
CA GLN A 41 25.07 10.75 -12.93
C GLN A 41 23.56 10.64 -12.76
N TYR A 42 22.85 11.63 -13.28
CA TYR A 42 21.40 11.75 -13.20
C TYR A 42 20.71 11.21 -14.46
N TRP A 43 19.64 10.43 -14.27
CA TRP A 43 18.73 9.94 -15.29
C TRP A 43 17.28 10.03 -14.79
N PRO A 44 16.33 10.72 -15.46
CA PRO A 44 14.96 10.77 -14.96
C PRO A 44 14.25 9.41 -15.11
N PHE A 45 13.16 9.21 -14.36
CA PHE A 45 12.22 8.12 -14.66
C PHE A 45 11.70 8.21 -16.10
N SER A 46 11.56 7.09 -16.79
CA SER A 46 10.92 7.10 -18.10
C SER A 46 9.40 7.22 -17.97
N ALA A 47 8.75 7.83 -18.97
CA ALA A 47 7.29 7.89 -19.02
C ALA A 47 6.66 6.48 -19.05
N SER A 48 7.36 5.51 -19.66
CA SER A 48 6.96 4.10 -19.69
C SER A 48 6.99 3.48 -18.30
N ASP A 49 8.02 3.74 -17.49
CA ASP A 49 8.10 3.22 -16.12
C ASP A 49 6.93 3.75 -15.27
N LEU A 50 6.69 5.06 -15.31
CA LEU A 50 5.58 5.68 -14.58
C LEU A 50 4.22 5.11 -15.01
N TYR A 51 4.01 4.92 -16.32
CA TYR A 51 2.78 4.31 -16.83
C TYR A 51 2.64 2.84 -16.43
N ASN A 52 3.72 2.06 -16.49
CA ASN A 52 3.74 0.66 -16.12
C ASN A 52 3.43 0.47 -14.63
N TRP A 53 4.07 1.26 -13.75
CA TRP A 53 3.80 1.23 -12.32
C TRP A 53 2.36 1.63 -12.01
N LYS A 54 1.84 2.66 -12.67
CA LYS A 54 0.43 3.08 -12.48
C LYS A 54 -0.58 2.04 -12.95
N SER A 55 -0.33 1.39 -14.08
CA SER A 55 -1.30 0.45 -14.69
C SER A 55 -1.34 -0.92 -14.02
N HIS A 56 -0.23 -1.37 -13.43
CA HIS A 56 -0.12 -2.70 -12.82
C HIS A 56 -0.39 -2.73 -11.32
N ASN A 57 -0.75 -1.59 -10.71
CA ASN A 57 -0.99 -1.49 -9.27
C ASN A 57 -2.35 -0.84 -8.99
N PRO A 58 -3.03 -1.23 -7.89
CA PRO A 58 -4.26 -0.58 -7.46
C PRO A 58 -4.00 0.88 -7.08
N SER A 59 -5.06 1.71 -7.11
CA SER A 59 -4.94 3.07 -6.60
C SER A 59 -4.71 3.09 -5.09
N PHE A 60 -4.13 4.18 -4.56
CA PHE A 60 -3.84 4.29 -3.13
C PHE A 60 -5.10 4.15 -2.27
N SER A 61 -6.23 4.73 -2.71
CA SER A 61 -7.52 4.56 -2.02
C SER A 61 -8.08 3.13 -2.06
N GLN A 62 -7.76 2.34 -3.10
CA GLN A 62 -8.21 0.96 -3.21
C GLN A 62 -7.39 0.05 -2.29
N ASP A 63 -6.07 0.09 -2.42
CA ASP A 63 -5.14 -0.69 -1.62
C ASP A 63 -3.89 0.15 -1.29
N PRO A 64 -3.91 0.90 -0.16
CA PRO A 64 -2.79 1.75 0.22
C PRO A 64 -1.56 0.93 0.59
N VAL A 65 -1.72 -0.33 1.00
CA VAL A 65 -0.59 -1.20 1.39
C VAL A 65 0.20 -1.59 0.16
N ALA A 66 -0.48 -2.10 -0.88
CA ALA A 66 0.17 -2.50 -2.12
C ALA A 66 0.90 -1.34 -2.79
N LEU A 67 0.25 -0.18 -2.92
CA LEU A 67 0.88 0.97 -3.58
C LEU A 67 1.99 1.60 -2.71
N THR A 68 1.87 1.59 -1.38
CA THR A 68 2.97 2.01 -0.50
C THR A 68 4.20 1.12 -0.67
N ALA A 69 4.02 -0.20 -0.71
CA ALA A 69 5.13 -1.15 -0.91
C ALA A 69 5.86 -0.93 -2.24
N LEU A 70 5.12 -0.61 -3.31
CA LEU A 70 5.71 -0.25 -4.60
C LEU A 70 6.54 1.04 -4.49
N ILE A 71 5.95 2.11 -3.97
CA ILE A 71 6.63 3.42 -3.90
C ILE A 71 7.85 3.31 -2.99
N GLU A 72 7.75 2.63 -1.85
CA GLU A 72 8.88 2.36 -0.95
C GLU A 72 10.01 1.62 -1.66
N SER A 73 9.69 0.54 -2.40
CA SER A 73 10.66 -0.19 -3.21
C SER A 73 11.39 0.72 -4.19
N ILE A 74 10.66 1.61 -4.90
CA ILE A 74 11.25 2.59 -5.82
C ILE A 74 12.14 3.58 -5.06
N LEU A 75 11.66 4.17 -3.96
CA LEU A 75 12.43 5.15 -3.17
C LEU A 75 13.76 4.58 -2.67
N VAL A 76 13.78 3.30 -2.27
CA VAL A 76 14.98 2.60 -1.79
C VAL A 76 15.91 2.23 -2.93
N THR A 77 15.39 1.61 -3.99
CA THR A 77 16.22 1.07 -5.07
C THR A 77 16.74 2.15 -6.00
N HIS A 78 15.88 3.09 -6.39
CA HIS A 78 16.15 4.10 -7.43
C HIS A 78 16.81 5.37 -6.87
N GLN A 79 16.73 5.60 -5.55
CA GLN A 79 17.29 6.79 -4.90
C GLN A 79 16.92 8.11 -5.63
N PRO A 80 15.62 8.39 -5.82
CA PRO A 80 15.14 9.54 -6.59
C PRO A 80 15.44 10.89 -5.94
N THR A 81 15.73 11.92 -6.75
CA THR A 81 15.84 13.32 -6.27
C THR A 81 14.49 13.85 -5.74
N TRP A 82 14.45 15.08 -5.23
CA TRP A 82 13.18 15.72 -4.84
C TRP A 82 12.23 15.83 -6.04
N ASP A 83 12.73 16.24 -7.21
CA ASP A 83 11.94 16.38 -8.45
C ASP A 83 11.38 15.03 -8.92
N ASP A 84 12.18 13.97 -8.84
CA ASP A 84 11.74 12.60 -9.16
C ASP A 84 10.63 12.13 -8.22
N CYS A 85 10.75 12.42 -6.92
CA CYS A 85 9.72 12.09 -5.93
C CYS A 85 8.40 12.81 -6.26
N GLN A 86 8.45 14.09 -6.64
CA GLN A 86 7.25 14.83 -7.04
C GLN A 86 6.58 14.21 -8.26
N GLN A 87 7.36 13.88 -9.29
CA GLN A 87 6.86 13.23 -10.51
C GLN A 87 6.23 11.87 -10.22
N LEU A 88 6.90 11.04 -9.41
CA LEU A 88 6.41 9.71 -9.01
C LEU A 88 5.06 9.81 -8.27
N LEU A 89 4.99 10.67 -7.25
CA LEU A 89 3.77 10.85 -6.45
C LEU A 89 2.64 11.46 -7.29
N GLN A 90 2.94 12.39 -8.19
CA GLN A 90 1.95 12.97 -9.09
C GLN A 90 1.43 11.95 -10.12
N ALA A 91 2.25 11.00 -10.55
CA ALA A 91 1.82 9.94 -11.45
C ALA A 91 0.92 8.93 -10.75
N LEU A 92 1.27 8.53 -9.52
CA LEU A 92 0.67 7.39 -8.82
C LEU A 92 -0.47 7.76 -7.85
N LEU A 93 -0.51 9.00 -7.34
CA LEU A 93 -1.50 9.44 -6.35
C LEU A 93 -2.41 10.54 -6.92
N THR A 94 -3.62 10.65 -6.37
CA THR A 94 -4.44 11.86 -6.57
C THR A 94 -3.85 13.05 -5.80
N THR A 95 -4.36 14.25 -6.10
CA THR A 95 -3.94 15.48 -5.39
C THR A 95 -4.22 15.37 -3.89
N GLU A 96 -5.38 14.85 -3.50
CA GLU A 96 -5.83 14.70 -2.12
C GLU A 96 -4.99 13.66 -1.38
N GLU A 97 -4.71 12.51 -2.02
CA GLU A 97 -3.85 11.46 -1.47
C GLU A 97 -2.44 12.00 -1.23
N ARG A 98 -1.88 12.73 -2.20
CA ARG A 98 -0.56 13.36 -2.07
C ARG A 98 -0.51 14.40 -0.95
N GLN A 99 -1.54 15.24 -0.82
CA GLN A 99 -1.63 16.20 0.28
C GLN A 99 -1.66 15.51 1.65
N LYS A 100 -2.40 14.40 1.77
CA LYS A 100 -2.43 13.60 2.99
C LYS A 100 -1.06 12.99 3.30
N VAL A 101 -0.37 12.43 2.31
CA VAL A 101 0.99 11.89 2.45
C VAL A 101 1.95 12.96 2.94
N PHE A 102 1.92 14.17 2.36
CA PHE A 102 2.79 15.27 2.78
C PHE A 102 2.49 15.75 4.20
N LEU A 103 1.22 15.84 4.57
CA LEU A 103 0.83 16.19 5.94
C LEU A 103 1.36 15.16 6.94
N GLU A 104 1.18 13.86 6.65
CA GLU A 104 1.64 12.79 7.53
C GLU A 104 3.17 12.71 7.58
N ALA A 105 3.88 12.91 6.46
CA ALA A 105 5.34 12.97 6.44
C ALA A 105 5.87 14.10 7.35
N ARG A 106 5.26 15.29 7.25
CA ARG A 106 5.65 16.46 8.04
C ARG A 106 5.40 16.28 9.54
N LYS A 107 4.36 15.54 9.94
CA LYS A 107 4.12 15.16 11.35
C LYS A 107 5.19 14.22 11.94
N ASN A 108 5.99 13.56 11.09
CA ASN A 108 7.00 12.60 11.51
C ASN A 108 8.43 13.17 11.44
N VAL A 109 8.60 14.47 11.17
CA VAL A 109 9.93 15.11 11.17
C VAL A 109 10.54 15.05 12.57
N PRO A 110 11.73 14.45 12.74
CA PRO A 110 12.40 14.42 14.03
C PRO A 110 13.00 15.79 14.38
N GLY A 111 12.90 16.19 15.65
CA GLY A 111 13.70 17.26 16.24
C GLY A 111 15.03 16.74 16.76
N ASP A 112 15.79 17.60 17.45
CA ASP A 112 17.13 17.30 17.98
C ASP A 112 17.13 16.14 19.00
N ASP A 113 16.01 15.92 19.69
CA ASP A 113 15.82 14.81 20.64
C ASP A 113 15.35 13.51 19.97
N GLY A 114 15.24 13.50 18.63
CA GLY A 114 14.76 12.37 17.82
C GLY A 114 13.25 12.17 17.85
N ARG A 115 12.48 12.99 18.58
CA ARG A 115 11.01 12.91 18.63
C ARG A 115 10.38 13.81 17.57
N PRO A 116 9.14 13.55 17.15
CA PRO A 116 8.43 14.44 16.24
C PRO A 116 8.41 15.90 16.73
N THR A 117 8.90 16.82 15.90
CA THR A 117 8.91 18.25 16.20
C THR A 117 7.68 18.96 15.63
N GLN A 118 7.34 20.11 16.22
CA GLN A 118 6.34 21.04 15.68
C GLN A 118 6.96 22.35 15.18
N LEU A 119 8.30 22.47 15.21
CA LEU A 119 9.01 23.67 14.80
C LEU A 119 8.95 23.85 13.27
N PRO A 120 8.30 24.90 12.73
CA PRO A 120 8.08 25.03 11.29
C PRO A 120 9.36 25.05 10.47
N ASN A 121 10.41 25.75 10.94
CA ASN A 121 11.69 25.84 10.26
C ASN A 121 12.36 24.47 10.08
N VAL A 122 12.31 23.61 11.11
CA VAL A 122 12.87 22.26 11.04
C VAL A 122 12.06 21.38 10.10
N ILE A 123 10.73 21.50 10.14
CA ILE A 123 9.83 20.76 9.25
C ILE A 123 10.03 21.18 7.79
N ASP A 124 10.15 22.47 7.51
CA ASP A 124 10.34 23.02 6.17
C ASP A 124 11.71 22.65 5.60
N GLU A 125 12.74 22.60 6.44
CA GLU A 125 14.08 22.15 6.04
C GLU A 125 14.14 20.64 5.78
N ALA A 126 13.46 19.81 6.58
CA ALA A 126 13.48 18.36 6.41
C ALA A 126 12.53 17.86 5.31
N PHE A 127 11.37 18.50 5.17
CA PHE A 127 10.32 18.15 4.21
C PHE A 127 9.75 19.39 3.51
N PRO A 128 10.49 19.98 2.57
CA PRO A 128 10.06 21.16 1.85
C PRO A 128 8.93 20.83 0.87
N LEU A 129 7.95 21.74 0.78
CA LEU A 129 6.84 21.66 -0.18
C LEU A 129 7.18 22.32 -1.52
N THR A 130 8.24 23.12 -1.56
CA THR A 130 8.81 23.73 -2.76
C THR A 130 10.17 23.11 -3.07
N ARG A 131 10.65 23.30 -4.30
CA ARG A 131 11.91 22.72 -4.77
C ARG A 131 13.09 23.23 -3.92
N PRO A 132 13.81 22.36 -3.18
CA PRO A 132 15.00 22.76 -2.46
C PRO A 132 16.21 22.85 -3.38
N ASP A 133 17.29 23.48 -2.90
CA ASP A 133 18.58 23.61 -3.58
C ASP A 133 19.56 22.47 -3.25
N TRP A 134 19.04 21.31 -2.82
CA TRP A 134 19.86 20.18 -2.41
C TRP A 134 20.67 19.59 -3.56
N ASP A 135 22.00 19.70 -3.47
CA ASP A 135 22.92 19.08 -4.42
C ASP A 135 23.25 17.63 -4.02
N PHE A 136 22.79 16.68 -4.83
CA PHE A 136 23.06 15.24 -4.63
C PHE A 136 24.56 14.87 -4.75
N ASN A 137 25.40 15.74 -5.31
CA ASN A 137 26.85 15.54 -5.35
C ASN A 137 27.52 15.88 -4.01
N THR A 138 26.83 16.59 -3.11
CA THR A 138 27.35 16.94 -1.79
C THR A 138 26.91 15.94 -0.70
N PRO A 139 27.72 15.72 0.35
CA PRO A 139 27.29 14.94 1.51
C PRO A 139 26.03 15.50 2.21
N ALA A 140 25.91 16.83 2.27
CA ALA A 140 24.75 17.50 2.86
C ALA A 140 23.47 17.22 2.06
N GLY A 141 23.47 17.47 0.74
CA GLY A 141 22.31 17.21 -0.11
C GLY A 141 21.91 15.73 -0.13
N ARG A 142 22.87 14.79 -0.08
CA ARG A 142 22.56 13.35 0.07
C ARG A 142 21.89 13.03 1.42
N THR A 143 22.29 13.69 2.49
CA THR A 143 21.67 13.54 3.80
C THR A 143 20.22 14.03 3.79
N HIS A 144 19.96 15.22 3.23
CA HIS A 144 18.60 15.73 3.08
C HIS A 144 17.73 14.83 2.21
N LEU A 145 18.23 14.37 1.06
CA LEU A 145 17.50 13.46 0.18
C LEU A 145 17.15 12.14 0.87
N ARG A 146 18.07 11.58 1.68
CA ARG A 146 17.80 10.36 2.44
C ARG A 146 16.70 10.59 3.47
N LEU A 147 16.77 11.68 4.24
CA LEU A 147 15.76 12.03 5.24
C LEU A 147 14.40 12.26 4.57
N TYR A 148 14.36 13.00 3.47
CA TYR A 148 13.15 13.27 2.71
C TYR A 148 12.45 11.99 2.25
N ARG A 149 13.20 11.03 1.70
CA ARG A 149 12.66 9.72 1.29
C ARG A 149 12.15 8.89 2.48
N GLN A 150 12.87 8.91 3.61
CA GLN A 150 12.42 8.23 4.83
C GLN A 150 11.10 8.82 5.35
N LEU A 151 10.99 10.15 5.37
CA LEU A 151 9.76 10.84 5.75
C LEU A 151 8.61 10.59 4.78
N LEU A 152 8.90 10.50 3.46
CA LEU A 152 7.91 10.11 2.46
C LEU A 152 7.36 8.70 2.73
N ILE A 153 8.23 7.73 3.02
CA ILE A 153 7.82 6.35 3.36
C ILE A 153 6.93 6.38 4.61
N ALA A 154 7.34 7.08 5.67
CA ALA A 154 6.52 7.23 6.87
C ALA A 154 5.17 7.92 6.57
N GLY A 155 5.17 8.95 5.71
CA GLY A 155 3.98 9.65 5.26
C GLY A 155 3.02 8.76 4.49
N LEU A 156 3.53 7.90 3.59
CA LEU A 156 2.73 6.93 2.84
C LEU A 156 2.07 5.91 3.77
N HIS A 157 2.86 5.30 4.66
CA HIS A 157 2.34 4.35 5.65
C HIS A 157 1.25 4.98 6.52
N ASN A 158 1.48 6.19 7.04
CA ASN A 158 0.50 6.88 7.90
C ASN A 158 -0.72 7.40 7.13
N ALA A 159 -0.55 7.89 5.90
CA ALA A 159 -1.65 8.33 5.06
C ALA A 159 -2.52 7.15 4.58
N GLY A 160 -1.91 5.97 4.42
CA GLY A 160 -2.59 4.72 4.10
C GLY A 160 -3.42 4.17 5.26
N ARG A 161 -3.14 4.58 6.50
CA ARG A 161 -3.96 4.19 7.66
C ARG A 161 -5.37 4.72 7.49
N ARG A 162 -6.33 3.80 7.51
CA ARG A 162 -7.75 4.14 7.52
C ARG A 162 -8.10 4.74 8.88
N PRO A 163 -8.88 5.84 8.93
CA PRO A 163 -9.42 6.33 10.19
C PRO A 163 -10.19 5.21 10.89
N THR A 164 -9.99 5.06 12.19
CA THR A 164 -10.74 4.07 12.97
C THR A 164 -12.21 4.46 13.07
N ASN A 165 -13.08 3.74 12.37
CA ASN A 165 -14.52 3.93 12.40
C ASN A 165 -15.21 2.66 12.96
N LEU A 166 -15.12 2.51 14.28
CA LEU A 166 -15.81 1.42 14.99
C LEU A 166 -17.33 1.52 14.92
N ALA A 167 -17.90 2.69 14.62
CA ALA A 167 -19.35 2.83 14.46
C ALA A 167 -19.86 2.04 13.25
N GLN A 168 -19.10 2.03 12.14
CA GLN A 168 -19.42 1.23 10.96
C GLN A 168 -19.24 -0.28 11.24
N VAL A 169 -18.18 -0.67 11.95
CA VAL A 169 -18.00 -2.06 12.40
C VAL A 169 -19.18 -2.50 13.27
N ARG A 170 -19.65 -1.64 14.18
CA ARG A 170 -20.80 -1.91 15.06
C ARG A 170 -22.14 -2.10 14.34
N GLN A 171 -22.27 -1.64 13.10
CA GLN A 171 -23.49 -1.85 12.29
C GLN A 171 -23.55 -3.24 11.66
N VAL A 172 -22.44 -3.97 11.61
CA VAL A 172 -22.37 -5.32 11.05
C VAL A 172 -22.93 -6.32 12.06
N THR A 173 -24.22 -6.64 11.95
CA THR A 173 -24.86 -7.68 12.77
C THR A 173 -25.16 -8.93 11.94
N GLN A 174 -25.19 -10.09 12.58
CA GLN A 174 -25.55 -11.34 11.92
C GLN A 174 -27.03 -11.32 11.52
N GLY A 175 -27.31 -11.54 10.24
CA GLY A 175 -28.67 -11.70 9.73
C GLY A 175 -29.32 -12.98 10.25
N LYS A 176 -30.66 -13.01 10.34
CA LYS A 176 -31.40 -14.17 10.85
C LYS A 176 -31.05 -15.45 10.10
N GLU A 177 -30.94 -15.42 8.77
CA GLU A 177 -30.65 -16.61 7.94
C GLU A 177 -29.16 -16.75 7.57
N GLU A 178 -28.31 -15.83 8.04
CA GLU A 178 -26.89 -15.81 7.71
C GLU A 178 -26.12 -16.79 8.60
N SER A 179 -25.27 -17.64 8.01
CA SER A 179 -24.42 -18.54 8.80
C SER A 179 -23.40 -17.75 9.62
N PRO A 180 -23.03 -18.23 10.82
CA PRO A 180 -21.96 -17.65 11.62
C PRO A 180 -20.65 -17.45 10.85
N THR A 181 -20.29 -18.39 9.97
CA THR A 181 -19.09 -18.27 9.11
C THR A 181 -19.18 -17.08 8.15
N ALA A 182 -20.30 -16.94 7.43
CA ALA A 182 -20.50 -15.81 6.50
C ALA A 182 -20.51 -14.47 7.25
N PHE A 183 -21.13 -14.44 8.42
CA PHE A 183 -21.12 -13.27 9.30
C PHE A 183 -19.70 -12.91 9.76
N LEU A 184 -18.90 -13.87 10.20
CA LEU A 184 -17.53 -13.61 10.64
C LEU A 184 -16.68 -13.03 9.52
N GLU A 185 -16.78 -13.55 8.30
CA GLU A 185 -16.05 -13.01 7.15
C GLU A 185 -16.45 -11.57 6.86
N ARG A 186 -17.74 -11.26 6.90
CA ARG A 186 -18.24 -9.89 6.71
C ARG A 186 -17.81 -8.95 7.84
N LEU A 187 -17.71 -9.45 9.06
CA LEU A 187 -17.19 -8.70 10.21
C LEU A 187 -15.69 -8.40 10.04
N LYS A 188 -14.89 -9.38 9.67
CA LYS A 188 -13.46 -9.19 9.38
C LYS A 188 -13.26 -8.19 8.24
N GLU A 189 -14.06 -8.29 7.18
CA GLU A 189 -14.02 -7.34 6.07
C GLU A 189 -14.34 -5.92 6.54
N ALA A 190 -15.32 -5.73 7.43
CA ALA A 190 -15.62 -4.43 8.00
C ALA A 190 -14.47 -3.88 8.86
N TYR A 191 -13.77 -4.72 9.64
CA TYR A 191 -12.55 -4.32 10.34
C TYR A 191 -11.47 -3.85 9.37
N ARG A 192 -11.17 -4.62 8.32
CA ARG A 192 -10.19 -4.23 7.29
C ARG A 192 -10.58 -2.95 6.56
N ARG A 193 -11.88 -2.76 6.31
CA ARG A 193 -12.41 -1.62 5.54
C ARG A 193 -12.50 -0.34 6.35
N TYR A 194 -12.83 -0.43 7.63
CA TYR A 194 -13.20 0.72 8.47
C TYR A 194 -12.28 0.97 9.64
N THR A 195 -11.23 0.16 9.82
CA THR A 195 -10.26 0.35 10.91
C THR A 195 -8.84 0.06 10.40
N PRO A 196 -7.79 0.56 11.08
CA PRO A 196 -6.42 0.17 10.80
C PRO A 196 -6.04 -1.19 11.42
N PHE A 197 -6.99 -1.88 12.07
CA PHE A 197 -6.74 -3.11 12.80
C PHE A 197 -6.80 -4.33 11.88
N ASP A 198 -5.77 -5.16 11.91
CA ASP A 198 -5.80 -6.48 11.27
C ASP A 198 -6.66 -7.43 12.12
N PRO A 199 -7.85 -7.86 11.65
CA PRO A 199 -8.72 -8.73 12.42
C PRO A 199 -8.19 -10.16 12.59
N ASP A 200 -7.15 -10.54 11.85
CA ASP A 200 -6.49 -11.85 11.96
C ASP A 200 -5.26 -11.81 12.90
N SER A 201 -4.89 -10.62 13.39
CA SER A 201 -3.78 -10.45 14.33
C SER A 201 -4.13 -10.89 15.76
N ASP A 202 -3.12 -11.38 16.47
CA ASP A 202 -3.24 -11.82 17.85
C ASP A 202 -3.68 -10.70 18.81
N GLU A 203 -3.24 -9.47 18.56
CA GLU A 203 -3.60 -8.28 19.33
C GLU A 203 -5.10 -7.97 19.24
N GLN A 204 -5.71 -8.21 18.08
CA GLN A 204 -7.11 -7.89 17.83
C GLN A 204 -8.07 -9.06 18.08
N ARG A 205 -7.54 -10.25 18.33
CA ARG A 205 -8.30 -11.49 18.58
C ARG A 205 -9.41 -11.30 19.61
N GLY A 206 -9.11 -10.65 20.74
CA GLY A 206 -10.08 -10.39 21.81
C GLY A 206 -11.19 -9.45 21.37
N ASN A 207 -10.84 -8.37 20.67
CA ASN A 207 -11.80 -7.39 20.14
C ASN A 207 -12.74 -8.01 19.11
N VAL A 208 -12.19 -8.78 18.16
CA VAL A 208 -12.98 -9.46 17.13
C VAL A 208 -13.90 -10.51 17.74
N SER A 209 -13.41 -11.28 18.72
CA SER A 209 -14.20 -12.31 19.43
C SER A 209 -15.37 -11.70 20.19
N MET A 210 -15.12 -10.63 20.95
CA MET A 210 -16.18 -9.91 21.67
C MET A 210 -17.21 -9.33 20.70
N THR A 211 -16.77 -8.72 19.62
CA THR A 211 -17.64 -8.14 18.60
C THR A 211 -18.48 -9.23 17.93
N PHE A 212 -17.89 -10.38 17.58
CA PHE A 212 -18.60 -11.54 17.04
C PHE A 212 -19.70 -12.03 17.98
N ILE A 213 -19.43 -12.16 19.29
CA ILE A 213 -20.43 -12.57 20.27
C ILE A 213 -21.59 -11.55 20.34
N TRP A 214 -21.28 -10.27 20.53
CA TRP A 214 -22.29 -9.22 20.74
C TRP A 214 -23.17 -8.94 19.52
N GLN A 215 -22.60 -9.09 18.33
CA GLN A 215 -23.28 -8.82 17.06
C GLN A 215 -23.85 -10.07 16.38
N SER A 216 -23.64 -11.26 16.96
CA SER A 216 -24.34 -12.48 16.56
C SER A 216 -25.85 -12.36 16.74
N ALA A 217 -26.60 -13.21 16.04
CA ALA A 217 -28.05 -13.28 16.16
C ALA A 217 -28.46 -13.54 17.63
N PRO A 218 -29.61 -13.01 18.10
CA PRO A 218 -29.93 -13.03 19.53
C PRO A 218 -29.88 -14.42 20.19
N ASP A 219 -30.32 -15.46 19.51
CA ASP A 219 -30.31 -16.84 20.00
C ASP A 219 -28.88 -17.41 20.14
N ILE A 220 -27.99 -17.04 19.23
CA ILE A 220 -26.57 -17.40 19.25
C ILE A 220 -25.84 -16.60 20.33
N ARG A 221 -25.98 -15.27 20.31
CA ARG A 221 -25.39 -14.36 21.31
C ARG A 221 -25.71 -14.81 22.73
N ASN A 222 -26.99 -15.04 23.03
CA ASN A 222 -27.43 -15.41 24.38
C ASN A 222 -26.84 -16.75 24.85
N LYS A 223 -26.50 -17.65 23.92
CA LYS A 223 -25.85 -18.93 24.25
C LYS A 223 -24.34 -18.79 24.38
N LEU A 224 -23.68 -18.05 23.49
CA LEU A 224 -22.25 -17.78 23.58
C LEU A 224 -21.90 -17.05 24.88
N GLN A 225 -22.71 -16.07 25.29
CA GLN A 225 -22.52 -15.33 26.55
C GLN A 225 -22.64 -16.19 27.82
N ARG A 226 -23.23 -17.38 27.73
CA ARG A 226 -23.40 -18.30 28.86
C ARG A 226 -22.33 -19.39 28.91
N LEU A 227 -21.39 -19.40 27.98
CA LEU A 227 -20.27 -20.32 28.03
C LEU A 227 -19.41 -19.98 29.26
N GLU A 228 -19.15 -20.98 30.10
CA GLU A 228 -18.19 -20.85 31.18
C GLU A 228 -16.78 -20.74 30.58
N ASN A 229 -15.91 -19.96 31.23
CA ASN A 229 -14.53 -19.73 30.79
C ASN A 229 -14.38 -19.16 29.37
N LEU A 230 -15.22 -18.18 29.00
CA LEU A 230 -15.14 -17.45 27.72
C LEU A 230 -13.72 -16.97 27.34
N GLN A 231 -12.86 -16.70 28.32
CA GLN A 231 -11.47 -16.27 28.11
C GLN A 231 -10.58 -17.35 27.47
N ASP A 232 -10.94 -18.62 27.62
CA ASP A 232 -10.19 -19.76 27.08
C ASP A 232 -10.60 -20.10 25.65
N PHE A 233 -11.68 -19.49 25.14
CA PHE A 233 -12.19 -19.75 23.80
C PHE A 233 -11.42 -18.96 22.76
N SER A 234 -10.91 -19.66 21.74
CA SER A 234 -10.47 -18.98 20.52
C SER A 234 -11.66 -18.52 19.69
N LEU A 235 -11.41 -17.58 18.77
CA LEU A 235 -12.40 -17.16 17.78
C LEU A 235 -12.96 -18.34 16.96
N GLN A 236 -12.13 -19.35 16.69
CA GLN A 236 -12.54 -20.57 16.00
C GLN A 236 -13.46 -21.45 16.84
N ASP A 237 -13.26 -21.50 18.16
CA ASP A 237 -14.12 -22.27 19.05
C ASP A 237 -15.49 -21.60 19.22
N LEU A 238 -15.50 -20.27 19.34
CA LEU A 238 -16.74 -19.49 19.31
C LEU A 238 -17.52 -19.69 18.01
N LEU A 239 -16.83 -19.71 16.87
CA LEU A 239 -17.43 -19.96 15.57
C LEU A 239 -18.06 -21.36 15.50
N LYS A 240 -17.35 -22.40 15.96
CA LYS A 240 -17.87 -23.78 16.01
C LYS A 240 -19.14 -23.88 16.86
N GLU A 241 -19.16 -23.24 18.04
CA GLU A 241 -20.36 -23.23 18.89
C GLU A 241 -21.52 -22.47 18.25
N ALA A 242 -21.25 -21.32 17.64
CA ALA A 242 -22.25 -20.57 16.89
C ALA A 242 -22.88 -21.40 15.76
N GLU A 243 -22.05 -22.12 14.98
CA GLU A 243 -22.52 -23.00 13.89
C GLU A 243 -23.40 -24.15 14.42
N LYS A 244 -23.03 -24.77 15.54
CA LYS A 244 -23.87 -25.80 16.18
C LYS A 244 -25.26 -25.25 16.55
N ILE A 245 -25.32 -24.02 17.07
CA ILE A 245 -26.57 -23.37 17.46
C ILE A 245 -27.42 -23.05 16.22
N PHE A 246 -26.82 -22.44 15.21
CA PHE A 246 -27.47 -22.08 13.95
C PHE A 246 -28.07 -23.32 13.26
N ASN A 247 -27.29 -24.40 13.16
CA ASN A 247 -27.73 -25.65 12.53
C ASN A 247 -28.89 -26.30 13.30
N LYS A 248 -28.83 -26.37 14.64
CA LYS A 248 -29.93 -26.89 15.46
C LYS A 248 -31.25 -26.13 15.21
N ARG A 249 -31.18 -24.81 15.08
CA ARG A 249 -32.35 -23.97 14.78
C ARG A 249 -32.92 -24.28 13.40
N ASN A 250 -32.08 -24.37 12.37
CA ASN A 250 -32.52 -24.64 11.00
C ASN A 250 -33.12 -26.05 10.85
N SER A 251 -32.56 -27.05 11.54
CA SER A 251 -33.11 -28.41 11.59
C SER A 251 -34.43 -28.50 12.36
N GLY A 252 -34.66 -27.62 13.35
CA GLY A 252 -35.95 -27.48 14.03
C GLY A 252 -37.01 -26.84 13.13
N ARG A 253 -36.63 -25.84 12.34
CA ARG A 253 -37.53 -25.11 11.44
C ARG A 253 -38.00 -25.93 10.25
N LYS A 254 -37.13 -26.78 9.68
CA LYS A 254 -37.51 -27.71 8.58
C LYS A 254 -38.52 -28.79 9.00
N ARG A 255 -38.57 -29.16 10.29
CA ARG A 255 -39.49 -30.18 10.83
C ARG A 255 -40.89 -29.64 11.18
N GLY A 256 -41.07 -28.32 11.24
CA GLY A 256 -42.36 -27.69 11.54
C GLY A 256 -43.16 -27.23 10.31
N THR A 257 -42.64 -27.48 9.11
CA THR A 257 -43.25 -27.11 7.82
C THR A 257 -43.59 -28.32 6.95
N THR A 258 -43.66 -29.51 7.54
CA THR A 258 -44.15 -30.75 6.90
C THR A 258 -45.40 -31.20 7.62
#